data_AF-A0A1V3TLR7-F1
#
_entry.id   AF-A0A1V3TLR7-F1
#
_cell.length_a   1.000
_cell.length_b   1.000
_cell.length_c   1.000
_cell.angle_alpha   90.00
_cell.angle_beta   90.00
_cell.angle_gamma   90.00
#
_symmetry.space_group_name_H-M   'P 1'
#
loop_
_entity.id
_entity.type
_entity.pdbx_description
1 polymer ?
#
loop_
_entity_poly.entity_id
_entity_poly.type
_entity_poly.pdbx_seq_one_letter_code
_entity_poly.pdbx_strand_id
1 'polypeptide(L)'
;MADSLLVSQLAKLIERNYKERAIIRYQLDQLMDQSKLINEQIESFEQSLRYIDPTFDFKSIKHSFSVKHLTSVPAFEESIQHLLSQVFKSNNQWRNLQSITADALRLDKGLQSSVQSLVTRQHLSAVGNVIRKLYKKGIIERRECHLHGNIKKRGLFQCSEWRLSPCVNSLE
;
A
#
# COMPACT_ATOMS: atom_id res chain seq x y z
N MET A 1 45.47 18.30 21.81
CA MET A 1 45.06 16.98 22.38
C MET A 1 43.69 16.54 21.91
N ALA A 2 42.70 17.42 21.73
CA ALA A 2 41.36 17.09 21.22
C ALA A 2 41.34 16.51 19.79
N ASP A 3 42.22 17.01 18.90
CA ASP A 3 42.25 16.59 17.50
C ASP A 3 42.64 15.12 17.30
N SER A 4 43.55 14.60 18.12
CA SER A 4 43.97 13.18 18.03
C SER A 4 42.85 12.22 18.43
N LEU A 5 42.02 12.61 19.40
CA LEU A 5 40.89 11.79 19.85
C LEU A 5 39.75 11.82 18.81
N LEU A 6 39.48 12.98 18.22
CA LEU A 6 38.52 13.12 17.12
C LEU A 6 38.96 12.31 15.89
N VAL A 7 40.23 12.38 15.50
CA VAL A 7 40.79 11.59 14.40
C VAL A 7 40.66 10.09 14.68
N SER A 8 40.95 9.64 15.91
CA SER A 8 40.78 8.23 16.30
C SER A 8 39.33 7.76 16.23
N GLN A 9 38.38 8.60 16.68
CA GLN A 9 36.95 8.29 16.59
C GLN A 9 36.46 8.20 15.14
N LEU A 10 36.86 9.15 14.30
CA LEU A 10 36.53 9.14 12.87
C LEU A 10 37.13 7.92 12.16
N ALA A 11 38.38 7.55 12.47
CA ALA A 11 39.01 6.36 11.90
C ALA A 11 38.23 5.07 12.25
N LYS A 12 37.76 4.93 13.50
CA LYS A 12 36.94 3.77 13.93
C LYS A 12 35.58 3.73 13.22
N LEU A 13 34.95 4.88 13.03
CA LEU A 13 33.68 4.96 12.28
C LEU A 13 33.88 4.58 10.81
N ILE A 14 34.96 5.06 10.19
CA ILE A 14 35.32 4.71 8.81
C ILE A 14 35.57 3.20 8.70
N GLU A 15 36.33 2.61 9.61
CA GLU A 15 36.60 1.17 9.64
C GLU A 15 35.31 0.35 9.78
N ARG A 16 34.43 0.76 10.71
CA ARG A 16 33.12 0.12 10.89
C ARG A 16 32.29 0.18 9.60
N ASN A 17 32.21 1.34 8.96
CA ASN A 17 31.46 1.52 7.71
C ASN A 17 32.05 0.68 6.57
N TYR A 18 33.38 0.54 6.49
CA TYR A 18 34.01 -0.35 5.51
C TYR A 18 33.62 -1.82 5.76
N LYS A 19 33.61 -2.27 7.01
CA LYS A 19 33.18 -3.64 7.37
C LYS A 19 31.71 -3.87 7.04
N GLU A 20 30.82 -2.96 7.43
CA GLU A 20 29.39 -3.05 7.11
C GLU A 20 29.18 -3.08 5.59
N ARG A 21 29.86 -2.22 4.83
CA ARG A 21 29.78 -2.21 3.36
C ARG A 21 30.25 -3.54 2.75
N ALA A 22 31.33 -4.12 3.27
CA ALA A 22 31.84 -5.41 2.77
C ALA A 22 30.84 -6.55 3.02
N ILE A 23 30.22 -6.60 4.20
CA ILE A 23 29.19 -7.58 4.54
C ILE A 23 27.98 -7.43 3.62
N ILE A 24 27.47 -6.21 3.44
CA ILE A 24 26.34 -5.94 2.56
C ILE A 24 26.65 -6.37 1.12
N ARG A 25 27.86 -6.07 0.64
CA ARG A 25 28.27 -6.47 -0.72
C ARG A 25 28.30 -7.98 -0.89
N TYR A 26 28.87 -8.69 0.08
CA TYR A 26 28.88 -10.15 0.08
C TYR A 26 27.45 -10.74 0.06
N GLN A 27 26.54 -10.19 0.87
CA GLN A 27 25.14 -10.60 0.88
C GLN A 27 24.43 -10.33 -0.46
N LEU A 28 24.73 -9.19 -1.10
CA LEU A 28 24.20 -8.89 -2.43
C LEU A 28 24.70 -9.88 -3.49
N ASP A 29 25.98 -10.24 -3.46
CA ASP A 29 26.54 -11.21 -4.38
C ASP A 29 25.87 -12.59 -4.20
N GLN A 30 25.66 -13.03 -2.95
CA GLN A 30 24.91 -14.26 -2.65
C GLN A 30 23.47 -14.22 -3.18
N LEU A 31 22.74 -13.11 -2.99
CA LEU A 31 21.38 -12.94 -3.50
C LEU A 31 21.34 -12.94 -5.02
N MET A 32 22.34 -12.34 -5.68
CA MET A 32 22.45 -12.36 -7.14
C MET A 32 22.66 -13.78 -7.67
N ASP A 33 23.51 -14.57 -7.03
CA ASP A 33 23.75 -15.95 -7.45
C ASP A 33 22.52 -16.84 -7.19
N GLN A 34 21.83 -16.65 -6.07
CA GLN A 34 20.53 -17.31 -5.81
C GLN A 34 19.49 -16.92 -6.88
N SER A 35 19.42 -15.65 -7.25
CA SER A 35 18.50 -15.20 -8.29
C SER A 35 18.81 -15.82 -9.65
N LYS A 36 20.09 -15.99 -10.02
CA LYS A 36 20.48 -16.68 -11.25
C LYS A 36 20.06 -18.14 -11.22
N LEU A 37 20.33 -18.85 -10.13
CA LEU A 37 19.94 -20.25 -9.98
C LEU A 37 18.42 -20.45 -10.11
N ILE A 38 17.63 -19.58 -9.49
CA ILE A 38 16.16 -19.62 -9.61
C ILE A 38 15.73 -19.38 -11.06
N ASN A 39 16.35 -18.45 -11.78
CA ASN A 39 16.04 -18.21 -13.19
C ASN A 39 16.36 -19.43 -14.06
N GLU A 40 17.52 -20.06 -13.86
CA GLU A 40 17.90 -21.30 -14.56
C GLU A 40 16.90 -22.44 -14.29
N GLN A 41 16.43 -22.57 -13.03
CA GLN A 41 15.40 -23.54 -12.67
C GLN A 41 14.06 -23.24 -13.35
N ILE A 42 13.63 -21.98 -13.35
CA ILE A 42 12.40 -21.56 -14.04
C ILE A 42 12.50 -21.87 -15.54
N GLU A 43 13.62 -21.53 -16.19
CA GLU A 43 13.83 -21.82 -17.61
C GLU A 43 13.77 -23.33 -17.90
N SER A 44 14.40 -24.15 -17.05
CA SER A 44 14.35 -25.61 -17.17
C SER A 44 12.91 -26.15 -17.04
N PHE A 45 12.14 -25.63 -16.08
CA PHE A 45 10.73 -26.02 -15.91
C PHE A 45 9.86 -25.54 -17.07
N GLU A 46 10.05 -24.31 -17.56
CA GLU A 46 9.32 -23.79 -18.72
C GLU A 46 9.60 -24.64 -19.96
N GLN A 47 10.86 -25.01 -20.21
CA GLN A 47 11.22 -25.90 -21.32
C GLN A 47 10.56 -27.27 -21.17
N SER A 48 10.65 -27.88 -19.98
CA SER A 48 10.03 -29.18 -19.70
C SER A 48 8.51 -29.15 -19.90
N LEU A 49 7.85 -28.09 -19.44
CA LEU A 49 6.41 -27.91 -19.61
C LEU A 49 6.03 -27.68 -21.07
N ARG A 50 6.83 -26.96 -21.86
CA ARG A 50 6.58 -26.82 -23.31
C ARG A 50 6.65 -28.15 -24.05
N TYR A 51 7.51 -29.08 -23.62
CA TYR A 51 7.55 -30.43 -24.19
C TYR A 51 6.30 -31.26 -23.84
N ILE A 52 5.76 -31.07 -22.64
CA ILE A 52 4.59 -31.83 -22.14
C ILE A 52 3.27 -31.23 -22.67
N ASP A 53 3.14 -29.90 -22.62
CA ASP A 53 2.00 -29.13 -23.09
C ASP A 53 2.49 -27.88 -23.85
N PRO A 54 2.59 -27.95 -25.19
CA PRO A 54 3.04 -26.84 -26.03
C PRO A 54 2.10 -25.62 -25.99
N THR A 55 0.86 -25.79 -25.53
CA THR A 55 -0.16 -24.74 -25.50
C THR A 55 -0.30 -24.07 -24.14
N PHE A 56 0.53 -24.48 -23.17
CA PHE A 56 0.48 -23.96 -21.80
C PHE A 56 0.73 -22.44 -21.75
N ASP A 57 -0.18 -21.71 -21.11
CA ASP A 57 -0.07 -20.25 -20.96
C ASP A 57 0.73 -19.85 -19.72
N PHE A 58 2.04 -19.68 -19.89
CA PHE A 58 2.95 -19.17 -18.87
C PHE A 58 2.62 -17.75 -18.38
N LYS A 59 1.85 -16.95 -19.15
CA LYS A 59 1.50 -15.57 -18.75
C LYS A 59 0.56 -15.55 -17.55
N SER A 60 -0.29 -16.56 -17.42
CA SER A 60 -1.21 -16.72 -16.28
C SER A 60 -0.47 -16.78 -14.94
N ILE A 61 0.65 -17.52 -14.87
CA ILE A 61 1.51 -17.63 -13.69
C ILE A 61 2.22 -16.30 -13.42
N LYS A 62 2.78 -15.65 -14.45
CA LYS A 62 3.52 -14.41 -14.26
C LYS A 62 2.65 -13.26 -13.73
N HIS A 63 1.34 -13.28 -14.02
CA HIS A 63 0.39 -12.28 -13.54
C HIS A 63 0.03 -12.41 -12.06
N SER A 64 0.06 -13.61 -11.48
CA SER A 64 -0.26 -13.81 -10.05
C SER A 64 0.89 -13.38 -9.11
N PHE A 65 2.12 -13.28 -9.62
CA PHE A 65 3.32 -12.98 -8.83
C PHE A 65 3.95 -11.62 -9.19
N SER A 66 3.14 -10.58 -9.32
CA SER A 66 3.70 -9.24 -9.55
C SER A 66 4.53 -8.79 -8.33
N VAL A 67 5.78 -8.34 -8.56
CA VAL A 67 6.69 -7.88 -7.49
C VAL A 67 6.01 -6.83 -6.60
N LYS A 68 5.16 -5.97 -7.18
CA LYS A 68 4.38 -4.96 -6.45
C LYS A 68 3.39 -5.56 -5.46
N HIS A 69 2.86 -6.76 -5.72
CA HIS A 69 1.99 -7.47 -4.77
C HIS A 69 2.77 -8.22 -3.71
N LEU A 70 3.99 -8.70 -4.05
CA LEU A 70 4.82 -9.49 -3.15
C LEU A 70 5.65 -8.64 -2.18
N THR A 71 6.05 -7.44 -2.59
CA THR A 71 6.89 -6.53 -1.78
C THR A 71 6.13 -5.33 -1.23
N SER A 72 4.82 -5.20 -1.50
CA SER A 72 4.05 -4.14 -0.86
C SER A 72 3.89 -4.46 0.61
N VAL A 73 4.51 -3.66 1.47
CA VAL A 73 4.07 -3.55 2.86
C VAL A 73 2.59 -3.17 2.82
N PRO A 74 1.70 -3.94 3.45
CA PRO A 74 0.28 -3.61 3.44
C PRO A 74 0.10 -2.22 4.06
N ALA A 75 -0.68 -1.37 3.41
CA ALA A 75 -0.89 0.00 3.88
C ALA A 75 -1.61 0.05 5.25
N PHE A 76 -2.24 -1.06 5.65
CA PHE A 76 -2.92 -1.21 6.93
C PHE A 76 -2.56 -2.60 7.48
N GLU A 77 -2.42 -2.73 8.78
CA GLU A 77 -2.16 -4.02 9.44
C GLU A 77 -3.43 -4.89 9.45
N GLU A 78 -4.59 -4.26 9.63
CA GLU A 78 -5.90 -4.89 9.55
C GLU A 78 -6.52 -4.85 8.14
N SER A 79 -7.58 -5.64 7.95
CA SER A 79 -8.40 -5.60 6.75
C SER A 79 -9.03 -4.20 6.57
N ILE A 80 -8.69 -3.55 5.45
CA ILE A 80 -9.25 -2.24 5.06
C ILE A 80 -10.79 -2.27 5.06
N GLN A 81 -11.41 -3.39 4.69
CA GLN A 81 -12.87 -3.51 4.69
C GLN A 81 -13.45 -3.44 6.11
N HIS A 82 -12.79 -4.09 7.07
CA HIS A 82 -13.16 -4.07 8.47
C HIS A 82 -13.04 -2.65 9.03
N LEU A 83 -11.88 -2.01 8.82
CA LEU A 83 -11.63 -0.63 9.25
C LEU A 83 -12.68 0.33 8.68
N LEU A 84 -12.95 0.25 7.37
CA LEU A 84 -13.96 1.11 6.76
C LEU A 84 -15.37 0.86 7.30
N SER A 85 -15.73 -0.39 7.57
CA SER A 85 -17.02 -0.70 8.19
C SER A 85 -17.18 -0.03 9.55
N GLN A 86 -16.12 -0.02 10.37
CA GLN A 86 -16.12 0.66 11.66
C GLN A 86 -16.17 2.19 11.49
N VAL A 87 -15.37 2.76 10.59
CA VAL A 87 -15.39 4.21 10.30
C VAL A 87 -16.79 4.65 9.88
N PHE A 88 -17.43 3.92 8.98
CA PHE A 88 -18.77 4.27 8.51
C PHE A 88 -19.88 4.03 9.53
N LYS A 89 -19.76 3.00 10.38
CA LYS A 89 -20.70 2.75 11.50
C LYS A 89 -20.60 3.81 12.59
N SER A 90 -19.39 4.34 12.84
CA SER A 90 -19.15 5.30 13.93
C SER A 90 -19.90 6.62 13.78
N ASN A 91 -20.20 7.05 12.56
CA ASN A 91 -20.91 8.31 12.32
C ASN A 91 -21.49 8.36 10.89
N ASN A 92 -22.81 8.54 10.76
CA ASN A 92 -23.51 8.55 9.48
C ASN A 92 -23.47 9.92 8.78
N GLN A 93 -22.26 10.48 8.60
CA GLN A 93 -22.02 11.77 7.98
C GLN A 93 -21.31 11.62 6.63
N TRP A 94 -21.47 12.63 5.77
CA TRP A 94 -20.70 12.75 4.54
C TRP A 94 -19.23 13.00 4.85
N ARG A 95 -18.34 12.16 4.30
CA ARG A 95 -16.90 12.21 4.59
C ARG A 95 -16.08 12.15 3.31
N ASN A 96 -15.01 12.95 3.25
CA ASN A 96 -14.10 12.93 2.12
C ASN A 96 -13.07 11.80 2.27
N LEU A 97 -12.35 11.50 1.18
CA LEU A 97 -11.37 10.40 1.18
C LEU A 97 -10.28 10.58 2.25
N GLN A 98 -9.86 11.82 2.52
CA GLN A 98 -8.81 12.11 3.49
C GLN A 98 -9.26 11.82 4.92
N SER A 99 -10.47 12.25 5.30
CA SER A 99 -11.01 12.01 6.65
C SER A 99 -11.28 10.53 6.89
N ILE A 100 -11.85 9.82 5.91
CA ILE A 100 -12.07 8.37 5.99
C ILE A 100 -10.73 7.63 6.17
N THR A 101 -9.72 8.01 5.39
CA THR A 101 -8.39 7.37 5.46
C THR A 101 -7.70 7.66 6.78
N ALA A 102 -7.80 8.89 7.29
CA ALA A 102 -7.22 9.26 8.58
C ALA A 102 -7.87 8.48 9.73
N ASP A 103 -9.20 8.35 9.73
CA ASP A 103 -9.94 7.60 10.75
C ASP A 103 -9.67 6.10 10.68
N ALA A 104 -9.61 5.52 9.47
CA ALA A 104 -9.23 4.13 9.29
C ALA A 104 -7.81 3.85 9.83
N LEU A 105 -6.88 4.79 9.63
CA LEU A 105 -5.50 4.66 10.09
C LEU A 105 -5.37 4.83 11.62
N ARG A 106 -6.26 5.60 12.25
CA ARG A 106 -6.33 5.68 13.71
C ARG A 106 -6.82 4.36 14.31
N LEU A 107 -7.86 3.76 13.71
CA LEU A 107 -8.39 2.46 14.13
C LEU A 107 -7.33 1.35 13.97
N ASP A 108 -6.65 1.31 12.83
CA ASP A 108 -5.60 0.34 12.52
C ASP A 108 -4.45 0.36 13.52
N LYS A 109 -4.07 1.54 14.00
CA LYS A 109 -2.96 1.73 14.95
C LYS A 109 -3.39 1.79 16.42
N GLY A 110 -4.68 1.60 16.72
CA GLY A 110 -5.22 1.75 18.07
C GLY A 110 -4.99 3.14 18.69
N LEU A 111 -4.84 4.17 17.86
CA LEU A 111 -4.50 5.53 18.32
C LEU A 111 -5.75 6.24 18.84
N GLN A 112 -5.60 6.95 19.97
CA GLN A 112 -6.64 7.85 20.46
C GLN A 112 -6.90 9.01 19.48
N SER A 113 -8.13 9.53 19.49
CA SER A 113 -8.66 10.54 18.57
C SER A 113 -7.83 11.84 18.46
N SER A 114 -6.97 12.12 19.43
CA SER A 114 -6.10 13.31 19.51
C SER A 114 -4.79 13.18 18.72
N VAL A 115 -4.37 11.99 18.29
CA VAL A 115 -3.10 11.80 17.57
C VAL A 115 -3.29 12.02 16.07
N GLN A 116 -2.53 12.96 15.50
CA GLN A 116 -2.50 13.19 14.05
C GLN A 116 -1.78 12.03 13.36
N SER A 117 -2.53 11.31 12.54
CA SER A 117 -2.01 10.18 11.78
C SER A 117 -1.52 10.68 10.40
N LEU A 118 -0.25 10.41 10.07
CA LEU A 118 0.32 10.86 8.79
C LEU A 118 -0.24 10.01 7.64
N VAL A 119 -1.23 10.55 6.93
CA VAL A 119 -1.85 9.89 5.78
C VAL A 119 -0.91 9.97 4.56
N THR A 120 -0.37 8.84 4.12
CA THR A 120 0.43 8.78 2.89
C THR A 120 -0.44 8.53 1.65
N ARG A 121 0.12 8.78 0.45
CA ARG A 121 -0.56 8.50 -0.84
C ARG A 121 -0.97 7.03 -0.99
N GLN A 122 -0.22 6.10 -0.43
CA GLN A 122 -0.53 4.67 -0.48
C GLN A 122 -1.82 4.36 0.30
N HIS A 123 -2.00 4.93 1.50
CA HIS A 123 -3.21 4.78 2.29
C HIS A 123 -4.43 5.33 1.55
N LEU A 124 -4.33 6.53 0.95
CA LEU A 124 -5.41 7.14 0.17
C LEU A 124 -5.81 6.27 -1.03
N SER A 125 -4.83 5.71 -1.74
CA SER A 125 -5.09 4.83 -2.88
C SER A 125 -5.77 3.53 -2.45
N ALA A 126 -5.30 2.93 -1.35
CA ALA A 126 -5.85 1.68 -0.82
C ALA A 126 -7.32 1.84 -0.41
N VAL A 127 -7.62 2.87 0.39
CA VAL A 127 -8.99 3.20 0.80
C VAL A 127 -9.84 3.60 -0.40
N GLY A 128 -9.32 4.45 -1.29
CA GLY A 128 -10.04 4.91 -2.48
C GLY A 128 -10.43 3.78 -3.44
N ASN A 129 -9.61 2.73 -3.54
CA ASN A 129 -9.94 1.53 -4.32
C ASN A 129 -11.11 0.75 -3.69
N VAL A 130 -11.13 0.62 -2.36
CA VAL A 130 -12.21 -0.09 -1.65
C VAL A 130 -13.52 0.70 -1.72
N ILE A 131 -13.48 2.02 -1.46
CA ILE A 131 -14.64 2.92 -1.60
C ILE A 131 -15.23 2.81 -3.01
N ARG A 132 -14.41 2.86 -4.06
CA ARG A 132 -14.90 2.68 -5.44
C ARG A 132 -15.62 1.34 -5.65
N LYS A 133 -15.12 0.26 -5.05
CA LYS A 133 -15.79 -1.06 -5.12
C LYS A 133 -17.12 -1.06 -4.36
N LEU A 134 -17.19 -0.45 -3.18
CA LEU A 134 -18.42 -0.33 -2.39
C LEU A 134 -19.48 0.51 -3.10
N TYR A 135 -19.08 1.61 -3.74
CA TYR A 135 -19.98 2.45 -4.53
C TYR A 135 -20.58 1.70 -5.71
N LYS A 136 -19.76 0.94 -6.46
CA LYS A 136 -20.25 0.09 -7.55
C LYS A 136 -21.26 -0.97 -7.08
N LYS A 137 -21.19 -1.38 -5.81
CA LYS A 137 -22.14 -2.31 -5.18
C LYS A 137 -23.37 -1.62 -4.58
N GLY A 138 -23.48 -0.29 -4.64
CA GLY A 138 -24.60 0.47 -4.08
C GLY A 138 -24.60 0.58 -2.55
N ILE A 139 -23.54 0.14 -1.87
CA ILE A 139 -23.45 0.12 -0.39
C ILE A 139 -23.21 1.53 0.17
N ILE A 140 -22.54 2.39 -0.61
CA ILE A 140 -22.25 3.77 -0.24
C ILE A 140 -22.75 4.74 -1.31
N GLU A 141 -23.18 5.92 -0.87
CA GLU A 141 -23.54 7.05 -1.71
C GLU A 141 -22.33 7.92 -1.97
N ARG A 142 -22.33 8.61 -3.11
CA ARG A 142 -21.32 9.61 -3.48
C ARG A 142 -21.99 10.95 -3.69
N ARG A 143 -21.43 12.00 -3.11
CA ARG A 143 -21.78 13.39 -3.39
C ARG A 143 -20.55 14.13 -3.87
N GLU A 144 -20.73 14.96 -4.89
CA GLU A 144 -19.65 15.81 -5.43
C GLU A 144 -19.74 17.20 -4.81
N CYS A 145 -18.64 17.64 -4.20
CA CYS A 145 -18.51 18.97 -3.63
C CYS A 145 -17.77 19.87 -4.63
N HIS A 146 -18.46 20.90 -5.11
CA HIS A 146 -17.90 21.87 -6.05
C HIS A 146 -17.48 23.13 -5.31
N LEU A 147 -16.28 23.66 -5.64
CA LEU A 147 -15.72 24.87 -5.06
C LEU A 147 -16.65 26.09 -5.18
N HIS A 148 -17.33 26.25 -6.31
CA HIS A 148 -18.28 27.34 -6.58
C HIS A 148 -19.33 26.94 -7.63
N GLY A 149 -20.51 27.58 -7.59
CA GLY A 149 -21.63 27.30 -8.49
C GLY A 149 -21.31 27.41 -9.99
N ASN A 150 -20.35 28.26 -10.36
CA ASN A 150 -19.90 28.44 -11.76
C ASN A 150 -19.04 27.28 -12.28
N ILE A 151 -18.45 26.47 -11.39
CA ILE A 151 -17.56 25.36 -11.74
C ILE A 151 -18.37 24.07 -12.07
N LYS A 152 -19.63 23.98 -11.61
CA LYS A 152 -20.57 22.90 -11.97
C LYS A 152 -20.70 22.72 -13.49
N LYS A 153 -20.66 23.83 -14.26
CA LYS A 153 -20.78 23.80 -15.72
C LYS A 153 -19.57 23.18 -16.44
N ARG A 154 -18.42 23.04 -15.76
CA ARG A 154 -17.18 22.52 -16.33
C ARG A 154 -16.88 21.06 -15.92
N GLY A 155 -17.78 20.41 -15.17
CA GLY A 155 -17.57 19.04 -14.67
C GLY A 155 -16.41 18.89 -13.67
N LEU A 156 -15.88 20.01 -13.17
CA LEU A 156 -14.79 20.02 -12.21
C LEU A 156 -15.36 19.99 -10.79
N PHE A 157 -14.94 19.01 -9.99
CA PHE A 157 -15.29 18.88 -8.58
C PHE A 157 -14.02 18.93 -7.73
N GLN A 158 -14.14 19.47 -6.52
CA GLN A 158 -13.01 19.64 -5.62
C GLN A 158 -12.71 18.32 -4.91
N CYS A 159 -13.75 17.73 -4.33
CA CYS A 159 -13.69 16.50 -3.57
C CYS A 159 -14.98 15.70 -3.77
N SER A 160 -14.87 14.38 -3.71
CA SER A 160 -16.00 13.47 -3.54
C SER A 160 -16.15 13.14 -2.06
N GLU A 161 -17.37 13.29 -1.54
CA GLU A 161 -17.77 12.82 -0.23
C GLU A 161 -18.58 11.53 -0.35
N TRP A 162 -18.46 10.69 0.67
CA TRP A 162 -19.04 9.36 0.70
C TRP A 162 -19.76 9.14 2.03
N ARG A 163 -20.86 8.39 2.00
CA ARG A 163 -21.64 7.97 3.18
C ARG A 163 -22.22 6.57 2.93
N LEU A 164 -22.56 5.83 3.97
CA LEU A 164 -23.39 4.62 3.82
C LEU A 164 -24.75 4.97 3.22
N SER A 165 -25.21 4.10 2.33
CA SER A 165 -26.57 4.16 1.79
C SER A 165 -27.59 3.89 2.92
N PRO A 166 -28.66 4.69 3.03
CA PRO A 166 -29.62 4.58 4.13
C PRO A 166 -30.37 3.22 4.16
N CYS A 167 -30.44 2.51 3.03
CA CYS A 167 -31.07 1.18 2.94
C CYS A 167 -30.31 0.07 3.69
N VAL A 168 -29.07 0.32 4.14
CA VAL A 168 -28.27 -0.64 4.91
C VAL A 168 -28.48 -0.48 6.43
N ASN A 169 -29.05 0.65 6.88
CA ASN A 169 -29.31 0.93 8.29
C ASN A 169 -30.65 0.37 8.80
N SER A 170 -31.45 -0.25 7.94
CA SER A 170 -32.80 -0.76 8.24
C SER A 170 -32.87 -2.30 8.34
N LEU A 171 -31.74 -2.97 8.50
CA LEU A 171 -31.63 -4.42 8.71
C LEU A 171 -30.90 -4.74 10.03
N GLU A 172 -31.31 -4.05 11.10
CA GLU A 172 -31.19 -4.56 12.47
C GLU A 172 -32.55 -5.12 12.91
#